data_AF-A0A7C9BMG2-F1
#
_entry.id   AF-A0A7C9BMG2-F1
#
_cell.length_a   1.000
_cell.length_b   1.000
_cell.length_c   1.000
_cell.angle_alpha   90.00
_cell.angle_beta   90.00
_cell.angle_gamma   90.00
#
_symmetry.space_group_name_H-M   'P 1'
#
loop_
_entity.id
_entity.type
_entity.pdbx_description
1 polymer ?
#
loop_
_entity_poly.entity_id
_entity_poly.type
_entity_poly.pdbx_seq_one_letter_code
_entity_poly.pdbx_strand_id
1 'polypeptide(L)'
;MQQVLLIVDIQPTFAPPDWLVARIRALVGRLPTVAMIERHDEARVPFERQLRWHSSRDDDSLIAANRIFVKHGYGPTAEVIDYLHALAPERVLVCGIQTDTCVLAAGFALFDAGLQPTLLADLTAGSSLDRSGELGVRLWKHHFGRVEYARQLFDLPDNA
;
A
#
# COMPACT_ATOMS: atom_id res chain seq x y z
N MET A 1 -18.15 11.46 -3.17
CA MET A 1 -17.35 10.80 -2.14
C MET A 1 -15.89 11.11 -2.40
N GLN A 2 -15.20 11.81 -1.49
CA GLN A 2 -13.78 12.13 -1.64
C GLN A 2 -12.93 10.92 -1.22
N GLN A 3 -12.15 10.37 -2.15
CA GLN A 3 -11.32 9.18 -1.93
C GLN A 3 -9.88 9.50 -2.31
N VAL A 4 -8.93 8.88 -1.61
CA VAL A 4 -7.50 8.94 -1.90
C VAL A 4 -6.97 7.52 -2.07
N LEU A 5 -6.15 7.28 -3.07
CA LEU A 5 -5.45 6.02 -3.27
C LEU A 5 -4.07 6.06 -2.58
N LEU A 6 -3.84 5.18 -1.62
CA LEU A 6 -2.54 4.94 -0.99
C LEU A 6 -1.93 3.66 -1.56
N ILE A 7 -0.83 3.81 -2.29
CA ILE A 7 -0.05 2.72 -2.88
C ILE A 7 1.11 2.38 -1.97
N VAL A 8 1.22 1.11 -1.57
CA VAL A 8 2.27 0.62 -0.67
C VAL A 8 3.30 -0.21 -1.44
N ASP A 9 4.55 0.24 -1.44
CA ASP A 9 5.75 -0.54 -1.79
C ASP A 9 5.74 -1.22 -3.17
N ILE A 10 5.07 -0.61 -4.16
CA ILE A 10 5.18 -1.05 -5.56
C ILE A 10 6.54 -0.57 -6.11
N GLN A 11 7.58 -1.38 -5.86
CA GLN A 11 8.99 -1.08 -6.14
C GLN A 11 9.74 -2.30 -6.71
N PRO A 12 10.82 -2.10 -7.49
CA PRO A 12 11.68 -3.17 -8.00
C PRO A 12 12.13 -4.20 -6.95
N THR A 13 12.55 -3.77 -5.75
CA THR A 13 13.05 -4.68 -4.69
C THR A 13 12.09 -5.85 -4.43
N PHE A 14 10.79 -5.57 -4.44
CA PHE A 14 9.77 -6.54 -4.08
C PHE A 14 9.26 -7.36 -5.27
N ALA A 15 9.75 -7.09 -6.48
CA ALA A 15 9.36 -7.75 -7.73
C ALA A 15 7.84 -7.92 -7.88
N PRO A 16 7.05 -6.82 -7.84
CA PRO A 16 5.60 -6.89 -7.97
C PRO A 16 5.21 -7.56 -9.30
N PRO A 17 4.14 -8.38 -9.33
CA PRO A 17 3.64 -8.92 -10.58
C PRO A 17 3.24 -7.82 -11.57
N ASP A 18 3.52 -8.01 -12.85
CA ASP A 18 3.21 -7.02 -13.90
C ASP A 18 1.73 -6.61 -13.92
N TRP A 19 0.83 -7.57 -13.71
CA TRP A 19 -0.62 -7.32 -13.64
C TRP A 19 -0.97 -6.32 -12.53
N LEU A 20 -0.28 -6.38 -11.39
CA LEU A 20 -0.55 -5.50 -10.25
C LEU A 20 -0.13 -4.07 -10.58
N VAL A 21 1.05 -3.92 -11.18
CA VAL A 21 1.59 -2.63 -11.63
C VAL A 21 0.66 -2.02 -12.69
N ALA A 22 0.23 -2.80 -13.68
CA ALA A 22 -0.65 -2.36 -14.76
C ALA A 22 -2.00 -1.84 -14.24
N ARG A 23 -2.67 -2.62 -13.37
CA ARG A 23 -3.96 -2.23 -12.80
C ARG A 23 -3.89 -1.00 -11.91
N ILE A 24 -2.85 -0.88 -11.07
CA ILE A 24 -2.66 0.31 -10.24
C ILE A 24 -2.44 1.54 -11.12
N ARG A 25 -1.65 1.43 -12.20
CA ARG A 25 -1.45 2.52 -13.17
C ARG A 25 -2.76 2.97 -13.81
N ALA A 26 -3.71 2.06 -14.06
CA ALA A 26 -5.02 2.41 -14.62
C ALA A 26 -5.88 3.30 -13.69
N LEU A 27 -5.58 3.35 -12.38
CA LEU A 27 -6.23 4.22 -11.41
C LEU A 27 -5.54 5.57 -11.21
N VAL A 28 -4.26 5.69 -11.60
CA VAL A 28 -3.52 6.94 -11.50
C VAL A 28 -4.19 8.01 -12.38
N GLY A 29 -4.39 9.21 -11.82
CA GLY A 29 -5.06 10.31 -12.51
C GLY A 29 -6.59 10.29 -12.41
N ARG A 30 -7.20 9.19 -11.94
CA ARG A 30 -8.64 9.15 -11.62
C ARG A 30 -8.93 9.61 -10.19
N LEU A 31 -7.96 9.46 -9.30
CA LEU A 31 -8.01 9.82 -7.89
C LEU A 31 -6.74 10.58 -7.49
N PRO A 32 -6.77 11.39 -6.42
CA PRO A 32 -5.55 11.76 -5.73
C PRO A 32 -4.81 10.50 -5.26
N THR A 33 -3.57 10.37 -5.67
CA THR A 33 -2.75 9.18 -5.43
C THR A 33 -1.51 9.54 -4.63
N VAL A 34 -1.30 8.83 -3.53
CA VAL A 34 -0.13 8.88 -2.67
C VAL A 34 0.58 7.53 -2.74
N ALA A 35 1.89 7.51 -2.91
CA ALA A 35 2.69 6.29 -2.80
C ALA A 35 3.63 6.37 -1.61
N MET A 36 3.84 5.24 -0.96
CA MET A 36 4.93 5.01 -0.02
C MET A 36 5.91 4.03 -0.64
N ILE A 37 7.20 4.30 -0.46
CA ILE A 37 8.27 3.40 -0.83
C ILE A 37 9.16 3.11 0.37
N GLU A 38 9.60 1.87 0.50
CA GLU A 38 10.58 1.46 1.49
C GLU A 38 12.00 1.63 0.98
N ARG A 39 12.84 2.32 1.76
CA ARG A 39 14.29 2.35 1.55
C ARG A 39 14.99 1.93 2.83
N HIS A 40 15.90 0.97 2.70
CA HIS A 40 16.62 0.43 3.85
C HIS A 40 17.47 1.49 4.55
N ASP A 41 17.31 1.56 5.87
CA ASP A 41 18.18 2.29 6.78
C ASP A 41 18.31 1.51 8.10
N GLU A 42 19.44 0.80 8.26
CA GLU A 42 19.72 -0.04 9.44
C GLU A 42 19.84 0.77 10.74
N ALA A 43 20.07 2.09 10.67
CA ALA A 43 20.05 2.94 11.85
C ALA A 43 18.62 3.21 12.36
N ARG A 44 17.59 2.97 11.51
CA ARG A 44 16.19 3.21 11.83
C ARG A 44 15.42 1.93 12.16
N VAL A 45 15.66 0.86 11.41
CA VAL A 45 15.01 -0.44 11.63
C VAL A 45 16.01 -1.59 11.47
N PRO A 46 15.84 -2.72 12.18
CA PRO A 46 16.83 -3.78 12.23
C PRO A 46 16.68 -4.81 11.10
N PHE A 47 16.34 -4.40 9.88
CA PHE A 47 15.99 -5.32 8.81
C PHE A 47 17.11 -6.31 8.48
N GLU A 48 18.33 -5.81 8.29
CA GLU A 48 19.45 -6.68 7.95
C GLU A 48 19.88 -7.53 9.15
N ARG A 49 20.10 -6.91 10.31
CA ARG A 49 20.64 -7.64 11.47
C ARG A 49 19.67 -8.67 12.04
N GLN A 50 18.36 -8.46 11.92
CA GLN A 50 17.34 -9.34 12.48
C GLN A 50 16.75 -10.30 11.44
N LEU A 51 16.41 -9.80 10.25
CA LEU A 51 15.72 -10.59 9.23
C LEU A 51 16.66 -11.14 8.15
N ARG A 52 17.91 -10.66 8.10
CA ARG A 52 18.88 -10.98 7.02
C ARG A 52 18.31 -10.67 5.63
N TRP A 53 17.48 -9.64 5.59
CA TRP A 53 16.81 -9.17 4.40
C TRP A 53 16.55 -7.67 4.56
N HIS A 54 16.74 -6.90 3.50
CA HIS A 54 16.38 -5.50 3.46
C HIS A 54 16.00 -5.05 2.05
N SER A 55 15.25 -3.95 1.95
CA SER A 55 15.01 -3.27 0.67
C SER A 55 16.25 -2.56 0.13
N SER A 56 16.26 -2.18 -1.15
CA SER A 56 17.34 -1.33 -1.67
C SER A 56 17.36 0.04 -0.98
N ARG A 57 18.55 0.63 -0.85
CA ARG A 57 18.73 2.00 -0.30
C ARG A 57 18.29 3.09 -1.29
N ASP A 58 18.39 2.78 -2.58
CA ASP A 58 18.14 3.70 -3.69
C ASP A 58 16.96 3.22 -4.54
N ASP A 59 15.94 2.64 -3.91
CA ASP A 59 14.79 2.11 -4.61
C ASP A 59 13.78 3.21 -4.96
N ASP A 60 13.03 3.00 -6.04
CA ASP A 60 12.06 3.96 -6.56
C ASP A 60 10.70 3.32 -6.83
N SER A 61 9.64 4.14 -6.82
CA SER A 61 8.30 3.64 -7.14
C SER A 61 8.18 3.32 -8.62
N LEU A 62 7.53 2.19 -8.95
CA LEU A 62 7.12 1.89 -10.32
C LEU A 62 5.85 2.64 -10.75
N ILE A 63 5.23 3.39 -9.82
CA ILE A 63 3.99 4.14 -10.06
C ILE A 63 4.25 5.64 -9.88
N ALA A 64 3.86 6.43 -10.88
CA ALA A 64 3.91 7.89 -10.81
C ALA A 64 2.72 8.44 -10.01
N ALA A 65 2.83 8.45 -8.69
CA ALA A 65 1.83 9.04 -7.79
C ALA A 65 1.93 10.58 -7.75
N ASN A 66 0.87 11.27 -7.31
CA ASN A 66 0.90 12.72 -7.12
C ASN A 66 1.89 13.13 -6.01
N ARG A 67 2.06 12.27 -5.01
CA ARG A 67 3.04 12.43 -3.93
C ARG A 67 3.66 11.07 -3.60
N ILE A 68 4.97 11.04 -3.42
CA ILE A 68 5.73 9.86 -3.03
C ILE A 68 6.44 10.17 -1.71
N PHE A 69 6.31 9.27 -0.73
CA PHE A 69 6.99 9.35 0.56
C PHE A 69 7.93 8.16 0.75
N VAL A 70 9.06 8.40 1.40
CA VAL A 70 9.99 7.34 1.82
C VAL A 70 9.68 6.94 3.25
N LYS A 71 9.51 5.63 3.47
CA LYS A 71 9.52 5.00 4.80
C LYS A 71 10.72 4.08 4.93
N HIS A 72 11.11 3.77 6.16
CA HIS A 72 12.20 2.83 6.44
C HIS A 72 11.73 1.54 7.09
N GLY A 73 10.53 1.52 7.69
CA GLY A 73 9.90 0.33 8.25
C GLY A 73 8.61 -0.01 7.53
N TYR A 74 7.77 -0.85 8.17
CA TYR A 74 6.57 -1.38 7.52
C TYR A 74 5.44 -0.35 7.32
N GLY A 75 5.19 0.53 8.30
CA GLY A 75 4.02 1.42 8.32
C GLY A 75 4.26 2.82 7.75
N PRO A 76 3.18 3.58 7.48
CA PRO A 76 3.22 5.01 7.18
C PRO A 76 3.96 5.82 8.25
N THR A 77 4.65 6.88 7.82
CA THR A 77 5.23 7.88 8.74
C THR A 77 4.16 8.89 9.17
N ALA A 78 4.43 9.65 10.23
CA ALA A 78 3.56 10.76 10.65
C ALA A 78 3.33 11.77 9.51
N GLU A 79 4.35 12.05 8.69
CA GLU A 79 4.23 12.94 7.52
C GLU A 79 3.19 12.44 6.51
N VAL A 80 3.14 11.13 6.27
CA VAL A 80 2.13 10.52 5.37
C VAL A 80 0.73 10.69 5.97
N ILE A 81 0.57 10.44 7.27
CA ILE A 81 -0.71 10.56 7.97
C ILE A 81 -1.21 12.00 7.93
N ASP A 82 -0.35 12.98 8.25
CA ASP A 82 -0.68 14.41 8.21
C ASP A 82 -1.10 14.84 6.80
N TYR A 83 -0.39 14.38 5.77
CA TYR A 83 -0.73 14.66 4.38
C TYR A 83 -2.08 14.06 4.00
N LEU A 84 -2.38 12.83 4.41
CA LEU A 84 -3.67 12.19 4.16
C LEU A 84 -4.82 12.92 4.87
N HIS A 85 -4.61 13.39 6.10
CA HIS A 85 -5.60 14.24 6.78
C HIS A 85 -5.86 15.55 6.05
N ALA A 86 -4.82 16.20 5.52
CA ALA A 86 -4.95 17.45 4.78
C ALA A 86 -5.77 17.28 3.48
N LEU A 87 -5.81 16.07 2.91
CA LEU A 87 -6.68 15.75 1.78
C LEU A 87 -8.15 15.50 2.18
N ALA A 88 -8.47 15.47 3.48
CA ALA A 88 -9.80 15.23 4.03
C ALA A 88 -10.60 14.11 3.35
N PRO A 89 -10.04 12.90 3.15
CA PRO A 89 -10.74 11.82 2.48
C PRO A 89 -11.85 11.25 3.35
N GLU A 90 -12.97 10.89 2.72
CA GLU A 90 -13.96 10.01 3.34
C GLU A 90 -13.41 8.58 3.50
N ARG A 91 -12.52 8.16 2.58
CA ARG A 91 -11.86 6.85 2.60
C ARG A 91 -10.45 6.93 2.03
N VAL A 92 -9.54 6.19 2.66
CA VAL A 92 -8.22 5.90 2.10
C VAL A 92 -8.28 4.50 1.50
N LEU A 93 -8.27 4.42 0.18
CA LEU A 93 -8.20 3.15 -0.55
C LEU A 93 -6.75 2.68 -0.54
N VAL A 94 -6.49 1.48 -0.02
CA VAL A 94 -5.14 0.96 0.16
C VAL A 94 -4.91 -0.21 -0.79
N CYS A 95 -3.79 -0.16 -1.50
CA CYS A 95 -3.33 -1.21 -2.42
C CYS A 95 -1.80 -1.33 -2.31
N GLY A 96 -1.21 -2.37 -2.91
CA GLY A 96 0.24 -2.53 -2.92
C GLY A 96 0.72 -3.88 -2.42
N ILE A 97 1.91 -3.92 -1.83
CA ILE A 97 2.52 -5.14 -1.32
C ILE A 97 3.25 -4.91 0.02
N GLN A 98 3.41 -5.92 0.87
CA GLN A 98 2.66 -7.19 0.83
C GLN A 98 1.38 -7.07 1.66
N THR A 99 0.30 -7.73 1.23
CA THR A 99 -1.02 -7.64 1.86
C THR A 99 -0.99 -7.89 3.37
N ASP A 100 -0.19 -8.86 3.80
CA ASP A 100 -0.02 -9.34 5.16
C ASP A 100 1.15 -8.69 5.93
N THR A 101 1.84 -7.70 5.33
CA THR A 101 2.96 -6.97 5.94
C THR A 101 2.73 -5.45 5.89
N CYS A 102 3.40 -4.71 5.00
CA CYS A 102 3.36 -3.25 4.90
C CYS A 102 1.95 -2.72 4.61
N VAL A 103 1.17 -3.42 3.80
CA VAL A 103 -0.23 -3.07 3.54
C VAL A 103 -1.02 -3.16 4.85
N LEU A 104 -0.93 -4.28 5.56
CA LEU A 104 -1.62 -4.47 6.84
C LEU A 104 -1.16 -3.42 7.89
N ALA A 105 0.15 -3.12 7.95
CA ALA A 105 0.70 -2.09 8.80
C ALA A 105 0.14 -0.70 8.47
N ALA A 106 -0.06 -0.38 7.19
CA ALA A 106 -0.75 0.84 6.77
C ALA A 106 -2.21 0.86 7.27
N GLY A 107 -2.90 -0.28 7.21
CA GLY A 107 -4.25 -0.41 7.78
C GLY A 107 -4.31 0.01 9.25
N PHE A 108 -3.41 -0.50 10.08
CA PHE A 108 -3.33 -0.13 11.51
C PHE A 108 -3.03 1.35 11.71
N ALA A 109 -2.00 1.88 11.04
CA ALA A 109 -1.61 3.28 11.19
C ALA A 109 -2.73 4.26 10.76
N LEU A 110 -3.43 3.95 9.68
CA LEU A 110 -4.57 4.75 9.22
C LEU A 110 -5.74 4.68 10.20
N PHE A 111 -6.06 3.49 10.71
CA PHE A 111 -7.15 3.29 11.66
C PHE A 111 -6.88 4.02 12.99
N ASP A 112 -5.67 3.89 13.53
CA ASP A 112 -5.25 4.55 14.78
C ASP A 112 -5.22 6.08 14.64
N ALA A 113 -5.01 6.59 13.42
CA ALA A 113 -5.12 8.02 13.10
C ALA A 113 -6.57 8.50 12.91
N GLY A 114 -7.57 7.62 13.02
CA GLY A 114 -8.98 7.97 12.82
C GLY A 114 -9.39 8.13 11.35
N LEU A 115 -8.54 7.71 10.40
CA LEU A 115 -8.91 7.60 8.98
C LEU A 115 -9.74 6.32 8.75
N GLN A 116 -10.35 6.24 7.56
CA GLN A 116 -11.20 5.11 7.17
C GLN A 116 -10.49 4.25 6.11
N PRO A 117 -9.58 3.34 6.52
CA PRO A 117 -8.84 2.49 5.59
C PRO A 117 -9.77 1.47 4.91
N THR A 118 -9.63 1.31 3.59
CA THR A 118 -10.38 0.34 2.78
C THR A 118 -9.43 -0.39 1.85
N LEU A 119 -9.32 -1.72 1.99
CA LEU A 119 -8.43 -2.51 1.14
C LEU A 119 -9.04 -2.70 -0.25
N LEU A 120 -8.24 -2.51 -1.30
CA LEU A 120 -8.54 -2.96 -2.66
C LEU A 120 -7.94 -4.36 -2.84
N ALA A 121 -8.73 -5.40 -2.56
CA ALA A 121 -8.24 -6.78 -2.45
C ALA A 121 -7.73 -7.37 -3.77
N ASP A 122 -8.16 -6.85 -4.92
CA ASP A 122 -7.65 -7.22 -6.24
C ASP A 122 -6.50 -6.35 -6.74
N LEU A 123 -6.02 -5.42 -5.91
CA LEU A 123 -4.81 -4.62 -6.15
C LEU A 123 -3.80 -4.82 -5.02
N THR A 124 -3.68 -6.05 -4.53
CA THR A 124 -2.67 -6.41 -3.54
C THR A 124 -2.10 -7.78 -3.83
N ALA A 125 -0.85 -8.02 -3.43
CA ALA A 125 -0.23 -9.33 -3.46
C ALA A 125 0.43 -9.61 -2.11
N GLY A 126 0.35 -10.86 -1.64
CA GLY A 126 0.85 -11.21 -0.32
C GLY A 126 2.33 -11.59 -0.30
N SER A 127 2.80 -11.97 0.88
CA SER A 127 4.21 -12.27 1.12
C SER A 127 4.66 -13.61 0.56
N SER A 128 5.93 -13.95 0.78
CA SER A 128 6.43 -15.30 0.48
C SER A 128 5.72 -16.40 1.28
N LEU A 129 5.08 -16.07 2.42
CA LEU A 129 4.31 -17.01 3.23
C LEU A 129 2.91 -17.25 2.64
N ASP A 130 2.32 -16.24 2.01
CA ASP A 130 1.03 -16.34 1.32
C ASP A 130 1.02 -15.42 0.09
N ARG A 131 1.47 -15.94 -1.06
CA ARG A 131 1.54 -15.15 -2.30
C ARG A 131 0.18 -14.67 -2.78
N SER A 132 -0.91 -15.34 -2.39
CA SER A 132 -2.26 -14.94 -2.75
C SER A 132 -2.69 -13.66 -2.03
N GLY A 133 -2.12 -13.39 -0.85
CA GLY A 133 -2.51 -12.29 0.02
C GLY A 133 -3.85 -12.50 0.74
N GLU A 134 -4.49 -13.67 0.60
CA GLU A 134 -5.79 -13.98 1.22
C GLU A 134 -5.74 -13.86 2.75
N LEU A 135 -4.64 -14.27 3.38
CA LEU A 135 -4.43 -14.09 4.82
C LEU A 135 -4.51 -12.61 5.20
N GLY A 136 -3.78 -11.75 4.48
CA GLY A 136 -3.81 -10.31 4.71
C GLY A 136 -5.18 -9.69 4.48
N VAL A 137 -5.92 -10.15 3.46
CA VAL A 137 -7.32 -9.71 3.21
C VAL A 137 -8.23 -10.08 4.38
N ARG A 138 -8.11 -11.29 4.93
CA ARG A 138 -8.92 -11.72 6.10
C ARG A 138 -8.56 -10.93 7.35
N LEU A 139 -7.27 -10.70 7.60
CA LEU A 139 -6.80 -9.86 8.70
C LEU A 139 -7.33 -8.43 8.56
N TRP A 140 -7.25 -7.84 7.37
CA TRP A 140 -7.81 -6.53 7.10
C TRP A 140 -9.31 -6.47 7.37
N LYS A 141 -10.07 -7.44 6.86
CA LYS A 141 -11.51 -7.52 7.07
C LYS A 141 -11.85 -7.60 8.55
N HIS A 142 -11.08 -8.36 9.32
CA HIS A 142 -11.27 -8.51 10.76
C HIS A 142 -10.98 -7.21 11.53
N HIS A 143 -9.86 -6.54 11.23
CA HIS A 143 -9.43 -5.37 12.00
C HIS A 143 -10.11 -4.06 11.57
N PHE A 144 -10.38 -3.89 10.28
CA PHE A 144 -10.81 -2.60 9.71
C PHE A 144 -12.15 -2.67 8.96
N GLY A 145 -12.70 -3.88 8.77
CA GLY A 145 -14.06 -4.09 8.26
C GLY A 145 -14.27 -3.87 6.77
N ARG A 146 -13.67 -2.87 6.12
CA ARG A 146 -13.93 -2.56 4.71
C ARG A 146 -12.89 -3.15 3.77
N VAL A 147 -13.36 -4.02 2.87
CA VAL A 147 -12.62 -4.61 1.75
C VAL A 147 -13.48 -4.44 0.51
N GLU A 148 -12.89 -3.91 -0.56
CA GLU A 148 -13.54 -3.67 -1.84
C GLU A 148 -12.66 -4.19 -2.98
N TYR A 149 -13.20 -4.17 -4.19
CA TYR A 149 -12.52 -4.61 -5.40
C TYR A 149 -12.51 -3.48 -6.42
N ALA A 150 -11.33 -3.08 -6.86
CA ALA A 150 -11.14 -1.99 -7.81
C ALA A 150 -11.91 -2.21 -9.12
N ARG A 151 -12.01 -3.46 -9.58
CA ARG A 151 -12.83 -3.81 -10.76
C ARG A 151 -14.30 -3.42 -10.62
N GLN A 152 -14.85 -3.48 -9.41
CA GLN A 152 -16.24 -3.14 -9.12
C GLN A 152 -16.42 -1.64 -8.87
N LEU A 153 -15.43 -0.99 -8.25
CA LEU A 153 -15.50 0.44 -7.92
C LEU A 153 -15.24 1.36 -9.11
N PHE A 154 -14.44 0.90 -10.07
CA PHE A 154 -13.92 1.74 -11.17
C PHE A 154 -14.19 1.15 -12.55
N ASP A 155 -15.04 0.12 -12.64
CA ASP A 155 -15.40 -0.57 -13.87
C ASP A 155 -14.16 -0.98 -14.70
N LEU A 156 -13.14 -1.55 -14.03
CA LEU A 156 -11.94 -2.01 -14.72
C LEU A 156 -12.19 -3.37 -15.39
N PRO A 157 -11.69 -3.59 -16.63
CA PRO A 157 -11.86 -4.86 -17.32
C PRO A 157 -11.05 -6.00 -16.66
N ASP A 158 -11.54 -7.24 -16.81
CA ASP A 158 -10.95 -8.44 -16.18
C ASP A 158 -9.46 -8.68 -16.52
N ASN A 159 -9.00 -8.13 -17.64
CA ASN A 159 -7.64 -8.27 -18.18
C ASN A 159 -6.77 -7.02 -18.04
N ALA A 160 -7.21 -5.99 -17.28
CA ALA A 160 -6.33 -4.86 -16.94
C ALA A 160 -5.16 -5.31 -16.06
#